data_AF-A0A350DH11-F1
#
_entry.id   AF-A0A350DH11-F1
#
_cell.length_a   1.000
_cell.length_b   1.000
_cell.length_c   1.000
_cell.angle_alpha   90.00
_cell.angle_beta   90.00
_cell.angle_gamma   90.00
#
_symmetry.space_group_name_H-M   'P 1'
#
loop_
_entity.id
_entity.type
_entity.pdbx_description
1 polymer ?
#
loop_
_entity_poly.entity_id
_entity_poly.type
_entity_poly.pdbx_seq_one_letter_code
_entity_poly.pdbx_strand_id
1 'polypeptide(L)'
;AQAQAAHGDGLHITYSTVDSLEIMAGGVNKGVALAALLESLGLTAADCLAFGDNLNDTEMLTLAGEAQVMANAHPALFDRVPEARRIGHHGEAAVALFLKQRFGL
;
A
#
# COMPACT_ATOMS: atom_id res chain seq x y z
N ALA A 1 -16.28 8.56 9.51
CA ALA A 1 -16.32 9.86 10.24
C ALA A 1 -16.73 9.69 11.72
N GLN A 2 -17.91 9.15 12.04
CA GLN A 2 -18.34 8.98 13.44
C GLN A 2 -17.52 7.94 14.23
N ALA A 3 -17.21 6.78 13.65
CA ALA A 3 -16.42 5.75 14.34
C ALA A 3 -14.99 6.21 14.70
N GLN A 4 -14.29 6.87 13.78
CA GLN A 4 -12.96 7.46 14.07
C GLN A 4 -13.04 8.52 15.16
N ALA A 5 -14.06 9.39 15.12
CA ALA A 5 -14.25 10.43 16.12
C ALA A 5 -14.58 9.87 17.52
N ALA A 6 -15.26 8.72 17.60
CA ALA A 6 -15.64 8.08 18.86
C ALA A 6 -14.49 7.25 19.49
N HIS A 7 -13.58 6.71 18.68
CA HIS A 7 -12.59 5.73 19.14
C HIS A 7 -11.13 6.16 18.92
N GLY A 8 -10.89 7.31 18.30
CA GLY A 8 -9.54 7.86 18.08
C GLY A 8 -8.62 6.87 17.39
N ASP A 9 -7.38 6.77 17.88
CA ASP A 9 -6.34 5.88 17.34
C ASP A 9 -6.54 4.40 17.71
N GLY A 10 -7.60 4.07 18.48
CA GLY A 10 -7.95 2.70 18.84
C GLY A 10 -8.48 1.87 17.66
N LEU A 11 -8.76 2.51 16.52
CA LEU A 11 -9.21 1.86 15.29
C LEU A 11 -8.37 2.33 14.10
N HIS A 12 -8.08 1.40 13.19
CA HIS A 12 -7.63 1.72 11.85
C HIS A 12 -8.81 1.51 10.88
N ILE A 13 -9.20 2.57 10.18
CA ILE A 13 -10.37 2.57 9.28
C ILE A 13 -9.90 2.93 7.88
N THR A 14 -10.23 2.08 6.91
CA THR A 14 -9.82 2.25 5.51
C THR A 14 -10.87 1.74 4.54
N TYR A 15 -10.63 1.93 3.24
CA TYR A 15 -11.47 1.40 2.17
C TYR A 15 -10.64 0.49 1.26
N SER A 16 -11.20 -0.66 0.90
CA SER A 16 -10.62 -1.61 -0.07
C SER A 16 -11.33 -1.64 -1.41
N THR A 17 -12.55 -1.10 -1.47
CA THR A 17 -13.31 -0.74 -2.69
C THR A 17 -14.25 0.42 -2.34
N VAL A 18 -14.93 1.00 -3.34
CA VAL A 18 -15.83 2.16 -3.13
C VAL A 18 -16.89 1.89 -2.05
N ASP A 19 -17.41 0.67 -1.99
CA ASP A 19 -18.50 0.28 -1.08
C ASP A 19 -18.04 -0.63 0.07
N SER A 20 -16.73 -0.77 0.29
CA SER A 20 -16.15 -1.64 1.33
C SER A 20 -15.35 -0.83 2.33
N LEU A 21 -16.01 -0.48 3.44
CA LEU A 21 -15.37 0.10 4.61
C LEU A 21 -14.82 -1.02 5.50
N GLU A 22 -13.52 -0.97 5.78
CA GLU A 22 -12.82 -1.93 6.63
C GLU A 22 -12.43 -1.26 7.96
N ILE A 23 -12.63 -1.99 9.06
CA ILE A 23 -12.30 -1.55 10.41
C ILE A 23 -11.45 -2.63 11.07
N MET A 24 -10.26 -2.25 11.49
CA MET A 24 -9.32 -3.10 12.22
C MET A 24 -8.97 -2.44 13.56
N ALA A 25 -8.35 -3.21 14.46
CA ALA A 25 -7.79 -2.65 15.68
C ALA A 25 -6.74 -1.58 15.36
N GLY A 26 -6.59 -0.60 16.26
CA GLY A 26 -5.56 0.43 16.16
C GLY A 26 -4.17 -0.18 15.92
N GLY A 27 -3.45 0.37 14.96
CA GLY A 27 -2.12 -0.14 14.56
C GLY A 27 -2.14 -1.38 13.66
N VAL A 28 -3.30 -1.91 13.25
CA VAL A 28 -3.37 -3.03 12.30
C VAL A 28 -3.57 -2.50 10.88
N ASN A 29 -2.53 -2.61 10.05
CA ASN A 29 -2.56 -2.30 8.62
C ASN A 29 -1.45 -3.07 7.87
N LYS A 30 -1.44 -2.98 6.54
CA LYS A 30 -0.46 -3.69 5.70
C LYS A 30 0.98 -3.24 5.93
N GLY A 31 1.22 -1.97 6.26
CA GLY A 31 2.56 -1.46 6.56
C GLY A 31 3.14 -2.08 7.84
N VAL A 32 2.35 -2.20 8.90
CA VAL A 32 2.77 -2.86 10.15
C VAL A 32 3.07 -4.33 9.92
N ALA A 33 2.23 -5.03 9.14
CA ALA A 33 2.48 -6.41 8.77
C ALA A 33 3.76 -6.57 7.93
N LEU A 34 4.01 -5.65 6.99
CA LEU A 34 5.22 -5.63 6.16
C LEU A 34 6.47 -5.39 7.01
N ALA A 35 6.43 -4.44 7.96
CA ALA A 35 7.56 -4.17 8.85
C ALA A 35 7.97 -5.42 9.65
N ALA A 36 7.00 -6.11 10.24
CA ALA A 36 7.23 -7.35 10.97
C ALA A 36 7.80 -8.47 10.08
N LEU A 37 7.32 -8.56 8.83
CA LEU A 37 7.84 -9.53 7.86
C LEU A 37 9.30 -9.23 7.50
N LEU A 38 9.63 -7.98 7.18
CA LEU A 38 11.00 -7.57 6.84
C LEU A 38 11.98 -7.87 7.98
N GLU A 39 11.59 -7.55 9.22
CA GLU A 39 12.38 -7.87 10.41
C GLU A 39 12.64 -9.39 10.52
N SER A 40 11.60 -10.21 10.33
CA SER A 40 11.74 -11.67 10.41
C SER A 40 12.66 -12.26 9.33
N LEU A 41 12.80 -11.57 8.20
CA LEU A 41 13.67 -11.95 7.09
C LEU A 41 15.08 -11.33 7.19
N GLY A 42 15.34 -10.49 8.20
CA GLY A 42 16.60 -9.74 8.30
C GLY A 42 16.79 -8.71 7.19
N LEU A 43 15.68 -8.21 6.62
CA LEU A 43 15.64 -7.23 5.55
C LEU A 43 15.19 -5.86 6.07
N THR A 44 15.50 -4.82 5.31
CA THR A 44 15.09 -3.45 5.60
C THR A 44 14.01 -2.99 4.61
N ALA A 45 13.40 -1.84 4.89
CA ALA A 45 12.52 -1.18 3.92
C ALA A 45 13.21 -0.94 2.56
N ALA A 46 14.51 -0.63 2.56
CA ALA A 46 15.28 -0.40 1.33
C ALA A 46 15.39 -1.65 0.43
N ASP A 47 15.21 -2.84 1.01
CA ASP A 47 15.20 -4.12 0.29
C ASP A 47 13.81 -4.47 -0.26
N CYS A 48 12.80 -3.63 0.01
CA CYS A 48 11.40 -3.89 -0.32
C CYS A 48 10.90 -3.04 -1.48
N LEU A 49 10.30 -3.73 -2.46
CA LEU A 49 9.56 -3.15 -3.55
C LEU A 49 8.08 -3.53 -3.41
N ALA A 50 7.19 -2.54 -3.34
CA ALA A 50 5.77 -2.74 -3.06
C ALA A 50 4.85 -2.14 -4.14
N PHE A 51 3.77 -2.85 -4.44
CA PHE A 51 2.74 -2.44 -5.40
C PHE A 51 1.40 -2.31 -4.69
N GLY A 52 0.60 -1.32 -5.07
CA GLY A 52 -0.74 -1.13 -4.52
C GLY A 52 -1.63 -0.26 -5.40
N ASP A 53 -2.92 -0.28 -5.11
CA ASP A 53 -3.93 0.41 -5.90
C ASP A 53 -5.06 1.02 -5.06
N ASN A 54 -5.15 0.72 -3.77
CA ASN A 54 -6.21 1.25 -2.92
C ASN A 54 -5.74 1.86 -1.59
N LEU A 55 -6.67 2.47 -0.86
CA LEU A 55 -6.38 3.25 0.33
C LEU A 55 -5.81 2.42 1.47
N ASN A 56 -6.14 1.13 1.55
CA ASN A 56 -5.54 0.19 2.50
C ASN A 56 -4.09 -0.21 2.18
N ASP A 57 -3.53 0.23 1.05
CA ASP A 57 -2.11 0.06 0.70
C ASP A 57 -1.24 1.23 1.15
N THR A 58 -1.83 2.33 1.62
CA THR A 58 -1.14 3.60 1.91
C THR A 58 0.10 3.36 2.79
N GLU A 59 -0.06 2.74 3.96
CA GLU A 59 1.03 2.54 4.92
C GLU A 59 2.13 1.61 4.39
N MET A 60 1.75 0.60 3.62
CA MET A 60 2.70 -0.33 3.00
C MET A 60 3.55 0.37 1.94
N LEU A 61 2.91 1.16 1.09
CA LEU A 61 3.57 1.92 0.04
C LEU A 61 4.43 3.05 0.59
N THR A 62 4.02 3.69 1.69
CA THR A 62 4.86 4.68 2.40
C THR A 62 6.08 4.04 3.06
N LEU A 63 5.96 2.79 3.54
CA LEU A 63 7.06 2.08 4.20
C LEU A 63 8.12 1.55 3.23
N ALA A 64 7.71 1.02 2.08
CA ALA A 64 8.63 0.35 1.15
C ALA A 64 9.68 1.30 0.56
N GLY A 65 10.89 0.80 0.33
CA GLY A 65 11.98 1.57 -0.28
C GLY A 65 11.71 1.95 -1.74
N GLU A 66 10.99 1.10 -2.47
CA GLU A 66 10.46 1.42 -3.80
C GLU A 66 8.95 1.15 -3.83
N ALA A 67 8.13 2.18 -4.03
CA ALA A 67 6.68 2.08 -4.10
C ALA A 67 6.15 2.28 -5.53
N GLN A 68 5.19 1.45 -5.96
CA GLN A 68 4.52 1.56 -7.26
C GLN A 68 3.00 1.58 -7.10
N VAL A 69 2.36 2.56 -7.74
CA VAL A 69 0.91 2.72 -7.75
C VAL A 69 0.36 2.36 -9.13
N MET A 70 -0.67 1.52 -9.17
CA MET A 70 -1.31 1.09 -10.42
C MET A 70 -2.00 2.26 -11.14
N ALA A 71 -2.08 2.22 -12.49
CA ALA A 71 -2.68 3.31 -13.26
C ALA A 71 -4.14 3.59 -12.91
N ASN A 72 -4.87 2.55 -12.51
CA ASN A 72 -6.29 2.54 -12.11
C ASN A 72 -6.50 2.64 -10.60
N ALA A 73 -5.47 3.02 -9.85
CA ALA A 73 -5.57 3.16 -8.40
C ALA A 73 -6.63 4.19 -8.00
N HIS A 74 -7.12 4.06 -6.78
CA HIS A 74 -8.00 5.04 -6.17
C HIS A 74 -7.36 6.44 -6.26
N PRO A 75 -8.05 7.49 -6.77
CA PRO A 75 -7.43 8.78 -7.05
C PRO A 75 -6.70 9.41 -5.85
N ALA A 76 -7.28 9.32 -4.65
CA ALA A 76 -6.65 9.84 -3.44
C ALA A 76 -5.36 9.11 -3.01
N LEU A 77 -5.06 7.92 -3.55
CA LEU A 77 -3.81 7.22 -3.23
C LEU A 77 -2.59 7.94 -3.80
N PHE A 78 -2.72 8.58 -4.97
CA PHE A 78 -1.64 9.37 -5.57
C PHE A 78 -1.23 10.55 -4.69
N ASP A 79 -2.20 11.18 -4.01
CA ASP A 79 -1.93 12.28 -3.07
C ASP A 79 -1.35 11.79 -1.74
N ARG A 80 -1.74 10.58 -1.30
CA ARG A 80 -1.27 9.98 -0.04
C ARG A 80 0.15 9.45 -0.12
N VAL A 81 0.60 9.03 -1.30
CA VAL A 81 1.94 8.47 -1.52
C VAL A 81 2.60 9.16 -2.73
N PRO A 82 2.91 10.47 -2.65
CA PRO A 82 3.33 11.27 -3.79
C PRO A 82 4.68 10.84 -4.38
N GLU A 83 5.53 10.19 -3.59
CA GLU A 83 6.82 9.66 -4.02
C GLU A 83 6.70 8.33 -4.79
N ALA A 84 5.52 7.69 -4.78
CA ALA A 84 5.33 6.42 -5.46
C ALA A 84 5.31 6.58 -6.98
N ARG A 85 5.98 5.66 -7.68
CA ARG A 85 5.98 5.64 -9.13
C ARG A 85 4.65 5.11 -9.66
N ARG A 86 3.97 5.89 -10.50
CA ARG A 86 2.82 5.38 -11.26
C ARG A 86 3.27 4.40 -12.34
N ILE A 87 2.67 3.21 -12.36
CA ILE A 87 2.87 2.18 -13.39
C ILE A 87 1.56 1.93 -14.17
N GLY A 88 1.57 0.94 -15.08
CA GLY A 88 0.42 0.63 -15.96
C GLY A 88 -0.81 0.06 -15.24
N HIS A 89 -1.84 -0.29 -16.02
CA HIS A 89 -3.08 -0.86 -15.51
C HIS A 89 -2.89 -2.32 -15.07
N HIS A 90 -3.56 -2.78 -14.02
CA HIS A 90 -3.43 -4.18 -13.57
C HIS A 90 -3.83 -5.19 -14.67
N GLY A 91 -4.88 -4.88 -15.44
CA GLY A 91 -5.33 -5.66 -16.61
C GLY A 91 -4.32 -5.79 -17.75
N GLU A 92 -3.23 -5.01 -17.75
CA GLU A 92 -2.13 -5.10 -18.73
C GLU A 92 -0.91 -5.85 -18.16
N ALA A 93 -1.07 -6.54 -17.02
CA ALA A 93 0.01 -7.20 -16.29
C ALA A 93 1.16 -6.24 -15.92
N ALA A 94 0.84 -5.00 -15.58
CA ALA A 94 1.84 -3.96 -15.35
C ALA A 94 2.87 -4.29 -14.26
N VAL A 95 2.48 -5.02 -13.20
CA VAL A 95 3.42 -5.53 -12.19
C VAL A 95 4.48 -6.44 -12.83
N ALA A 96 4.05 -7.40 -13.65
CA ALA A 96 4.97 -8.34 -14.30
C ALA A 96 5.88 -7.63 -15.31
N LEU A 97 5.33 -6.69 -16.10
CA LEU A 97 6.12 -5.89 -17.05
C LEU A 97 7.15 -5.02 -16.32
N PHE A 98 6.76 -4.41 -15.21
CA PHE A 98 7.68 -3.64 -14.37
C PHE A 98 8.82 -4.53 -13.84
N LEU A 99 8.50 -5.71 -13.28
CA LEU A 99 9.51 -6.63 -12.76
C LEU A 99 10.48 -7.10 -13.84
N LYS A 100 9.96 -7.44 -15.04
CA LYS A 100 10.81 -7.77 -16.21
C LYS A 100 11.78 -6.66 -16.54
N GLN A 101 11.32 -5.42 -16.61
CA GLN A 101 12.17 -4.28 -16.89
C GLN A 101 13.20 -4.03 -15.78
N ARG A 102 12.77 -4.08 -14.51
CA ARG A 102 13.60 -3.75 -13.34
C ARG A 102 14.73 -4.75 -13.09
N PHE A 103 14.48 -6.02 -13.39
CA PHE A 103 15.41 -7.11 -13.10
C PHE A 103 16.01 -7.77 -14.37
N GLY A 104 15.60 -7.33 -15.57
CA GLY A 104 16.08 -7.90 -16.83
C GLY A 104 15.65 -9.35 -17.05
N LEU A 105 14.40 -9.69 -16.65
CA LEU A 105 13.81 -11.03 -16.79
C LEU A 105 13.19 -11.28 -18.18
#